data_AF-A0A9E3JQR8-F1
#
_entry.id   AF-A0A9E3JQR8-F1
#
_cell.length_a   1.000
_cell.length_b   1.000
_cell.length_c   1.000
_cell.angle_alpha   90.00
_cell.angle_beta   90.00
_cell.angle_gamma   90.00
#
_symmetry.space_group_name_H-M   'P 1'
#
loop_
_entity.id
_entity.type
_entity.pdbx_description
1 polymer ?
#
loop_
_entity_poly.entity_id
_entity_poly.type
_entity_poly.pdbx_seq_one_letter_code
_entity_poly.pdbx_strand_id
1 'polypeptide(L)'
;MPNQVSMGAMMTCTFGAAPSSLVVLPKNKVLAEGPPAANIMDHIPLVNIMPFGVCQSPANPTVAAATAAAMGVLTPMPCVPATSAPWV
;
A
#
# COMPACT_ATOMS: atom_id res chain seq x y z
N MET A 1 3.61 10.73 23.37
CA MET A 1 2.30 10.26 22.89
C MET A 1 2.47 9.85 21.44
N PRO A 2 1.90 8.73 20.98
CA PRO A 2 1.97 8.38 19.56
C PRO A 2 1.20 9.39 18.72
N ASN A 3 1.74 9.77 17.56
CA ASN A 3 1.04 10.64 16.61
C ASN A 3 -0.01 9.83 15.85
N GLN A 4 -1.22 10.38 15.73
CA GLN A 4 -2.29 9.79 14.94
C GLN A 4 -1.92 9.83 13.46
N VAL A 5 -2.05 8.68 12.78
CA VAL A 5 -1.88 8.61 11.32
C VAL A 5 -3.08 9.27 10.64
N SER A 6 -2.83 10.10 9.64
CA SER A 6 -3.85 10.85 8.89
C SER A 6 -3.65 10.71 7.38
N MET A 7 -4.60 11.25 6.61
CA MET A 7 -4.46 11.40 5.16
C MET A 7 -3.12 12.05 4.78
N GLY A 8 -2.43 11.48 3.79
CA GLY A 8 -1.12 11.94 3.32
C GLY A 8 0.07 11.35 4.06
N ALA A 9 -0.14 10.47 5.05
CA ALA A 9 0.94 9.76 5.70
C ALA A 9 1.78 8.95 4.70
N MET A 10 3.10 9.00 4.85
CA MET A 10 4.03 8.27 3.98
C MET A 10 4.17 6.83 4.46
N MET A 11 3.85 5.88 3.58
CA MET A 11 4.01 4.46 3.78
C MET A 11 5.23 3.94 3.04
N THR A 12 5.85 2.90 3.58
CA THR A 12 6.96 2.19 2.92
C THR A 12 6.64 0.70 2.86
N CYS A 13 6.93 0.09 1.71
CA CYS A 13 6.87 -1.36 1.52
C CYS A 13 8.31 -1.85 1.30
N THR A 14 8.75 -2.86 2.06
CA THR A 14 10.11 -3.41 1.96
C THR A 14 10.44 -4.02 0.59
N PHE A 15 9.41 -4.30 -0.23
CA PHE A 15 9.55 -4.86 -1.58
C PHE A 15 9.21 -3.85 -2.69
N GLY A 16 8.83 -2.62 -2.34
CA GLY A 16 8.51 -1.54 -3.28
C GLY A 16 9.73 -0.67 -3.55
N ALA A 17 9.83 -0.12 -4.75
CA ALA A 17 10.92 0.78 -5.13
C ALA A 17 10.71 2.25 -4.69
N ALA A 18 9.49 2.63 -4.34
CA ALA A 18 9.16 3.99 -3.92
C ALA A 18 8.16 4.00 -2.75
N PRO A 19 8.25 4.99 -1.85
CA PRO A 19 7.23 5.19 -0.84
C PRO A 19 5.91 5.62 -1.50
N SER A 20 4.80 5.41 -0.79
CA SER A 20 3.46 5.74 -1.25
C SER A 20 2.69 6.52 -0.20
N SER A 21 1.78 7.41 -0.61
CA SER A 21 0.96 8.18 0.31
C SER A 21 -0.33 7.44 0.67
N LEU A 22 -0.69 7.49 1.95
CA LEU A 22 -1.95 6.94 2.44
C LEU A 22 -3.10 7.87 2.08
N VAL A 23 -4.11 7.31 1.41
CA VAL A 23 -5.36 7.99 1.13
C VAL A 23 -6.38 7.56 2.19
N VAL A 24 -6.94 8.52 2.92
CA VAL A 24 -7.99 8.26 3.91
C VAL A 24 -9.24 8.99 3.44
N LEU A 25 -10.31 8.23 3.17
CA LEU A 25 -11.57 8.83 2.77
C LEU A 25 -12.25 9.47 3.98
N PRO A 26 -12.93 10.63 3.84
CA PRO A 26 -13.62 11.31 4.93
C PRO A 26 -14.94 10.61 5.36
N LYS A 27 -14.99 9.27 5.30
CA LYS A 27 -16.17 8.46 5.60
C LYS A 27 -16.53 8.49 7.08
N ASN A 28 -15.52 8.46 7.95
CA ASN A 28 -15.70 8.44 9.41
C ASN A 28 -15.92 9.84 10.00
N LYS A 29 -15.71 10.91 9.21
CA LYS A 29 -15.85 12.32 9.62
C LYS A 29 -15.03 12.73 10.86
N VAL A 30 -13.95 11.99 11.15
CA VAL A 30 -12.99 12.32 12.20
C VAL A 30 -11.74 12.91 11.55
N LEU A 31 -11.29 14.06 12.05
CA LEU A 31 -10.10 14.74 11.58
C LEU A 31 -9.00 14.65 12.65
N ALA A 32 -7.76 14.51 12.19
CA ALA A 32 -6.55 14.58 13.01
C ALA A 32 -5.80 15.85 12.61
N GLU A 33 -6.03 16.95 13.32
CA GLU A 33 -5.39 18.25 13.06
C GLU A 33 -5.71 18.85 11.67
N GLY A 34 -6.83 18.46 11.07
CA GLY A 34 -7.28 18.94 9.75
C GLY A 34 -7.52 17.81 8.74
N PRO A 35 -6.53 16.99 8.39
CA PRO A 35 -6.72 15.84 7.51
C PRO A 35 -7.58 14.73 8.17
N PRO A 36 -8.30 13.91 7.37
CA PRO A 36 -9.01 12.74 7.87
C PRO A 36 -8.09 11.79 8.67
N ALA A 37 -8.56 11.35 9.83
CA ALA A 37 -7.85 10.40 10.68
C ALA A 37 -7.96 8.97 10.12
N ALA A 38 -6.82 8.28 9.97
CA ALA A 38 -6.78 6.90 9.49
C ALA A 38 -7.21 5.91 10.59
N ASN A 39 -7.80 4.78 10.20
CA ASN A 39 -8.05 3.65 11.08
C ASN A 39 -7.64 2.32 10.45
N ILE A 40 -7.78 1.22 11.19
CA ILE A 40 -7.40 -0.13 10.74
C ILE A 40 -8.15 -0.60 9.48
N MET A 41 -9.28 0.01 9.15
CA MET A 41 -10.08 -0.32 7.97
C MET A 41 -9.58 0.40 6.71
N ASP A 42 -8.69 1.39 6.82
CA ASP A 42 -8.06 2.09 5.70
C ASP A 42 -6.93 1.27 5.06
N HIS A 43 -7.12 -0.05 4.96
CA HIS A 43 -6.16 -0.98 4.40
C HIS A 43 -6.47 -1.35 2.93
N ILE A 44 -7.50 -0.78 2.31
CA ILE A 44 -8.00 -1.28 1.02
C ILE A 44 -7.01 -0.95 -0.11
N PRO A 45 -6.53 -1.95 -0.88
CA PRO A 45 -5.69 -1.72 -2.06
C PRO A 45 -6.35 -0.80 -3.07
N LEU A 46 -5.56 0.10 -3.68
CA LEU A 46 -6.02 1.01 -4.74
C LEU A 46 -7.12 2.00 -4.31
N VAL A 47 -7.52 2.00 -3.04
CA VAL A 47 -8.40 3.01 -2.44
C VAL A 47 -7.64 3.79 -1.39
N ASN A 48 -7.07 3.09 -0.41
CA ASN A 48 -6.27 3.70 0.65
C ASN A 48 -4.77 3.57 0.38
N ILE A 49 -4.35 2.40 -0.11
CA ILE A 49 -2.94 2.08 -0.33
C ILE A 49 -2.66 2.11 -1.82
N MET A 50 -1.94 3.15 -2.25
CA MET A 50 -1.50 3.31 -3.63
C MET A 50 -0.26 2.44 -3.93
N PRO A 51 0.05 2.20 -5.21
CA PRO A 51 1.26 1.49 -5.63
C PRO A 51 2.56 2.07 -5.02
N PHE A 52 3.51 1.20 -4.69
CA PHE A 52 4.86 1.54 -4.20
C PHE A 52 5.90 1.57 -5.33
N GLY A 53 5.51 2.06 -6.51
CA GLY A 53 6.33 1.98 -7.73
C GLY A 53 6.37 0.55 -8.29
N VAL A 54 7.57 -0.01 -8.44
CA VAL A 54 7.76 -1.41 -8.88
C VAL A 54 7.91 -2.35 -7.69
N CYS A 55 7.28 -3.52 -7.77
CA CYS A 55 7.34 -4.56 -6.74
C CYS A 55 8.34 -5.66 -7.12
N GLN A 56 9.11 -6.12 -6.14
CA GLN A 56 10.02 -7.25 -6.26
C GLN A 56 9.56 -8.48 -5.47
N SER A 57 8.35 -8.45 -4.89
CA SER A 57 7.81 -9.56 -4.10
C SER A 57 7.25 -10.67 -4.99
N PRO A 58 7.71 -11.93 -4.85
CA PRO A 58 7.13 -13.08 -5.54
C PRO A 58 5.68 -13.37 -5.11
N ALA A 59 5.23 -12.81 -3.99
CA ALA A 59 3.84 -12.94 -3.53
C ALA A 59 2.88 -12.02 -4.30
N ASN A 60 3.38 -11.03 -5.05
CA ASN A 60 2.54 -10.21 -5.90
C ASN A 60 2.15 -11.02 -7.17
N PRO A 61 0.86 -11.22 -7.47
CA PRO A 61 0.43 -12.04 -8.61
C PRO A 61 1.01 -11.59 -9.95
N THR A 62 1.20 -10.28 -10.16
CA THR A 62 1.76 -9.75 -11.42
C THR A 62 3.25 -10.06 -11.54
N VAL A 63 4.00 -9.95 -10.44
CA VAL A 63 5.42 -10.30 -10.37
C VAL A 63 5.60 -11.80 -10.54
N ALA A 64 4.76 -12.61 -9.90
CA ALA A 64 4.80 -14.07 -10.01
C ALA A 64 4.56 -14.54 -11.45
N ALA A 65 3.52 -14.02 -12.11
CA ALA A 65 3.20 -14.35 -13.49
C ALA A 65 4.32 -13.94 -14.46
N ALA A 66 4.89 -12.74 -14.27
CA ALA A 66 5.99 -12.25 -15.11
C ALA A 66 7.28 -13.06 -14.89
N THR A 67 7.57 -13.44 -13.63
CA THR A 67 8.73 -14.27 -13.28
C THR A 67 8.59 -15.65 -13.90
N ALA A 68 7.39 -16.23 -13.89
CA ALA A 68 7.11 -17.49 -14.57
C ALA A 68 7.30 -17.38 -16.10
N ALA A 69 6.84 -16.28 -16.71
CA ALA A 69 7.04 -16.00 -18.13
C ALA A 69 8.52 -15.78 -18.50
N ALA A 70 9.32 -15.25 -17.57
CA ALA A 70 10.76 -15.07 -17.70
C ALA A 70 11.57 -16.30 -17.25
N MET A 71 10.96 -17.50 -17.25
CA MET A 71 11.62 -18.77 -16.93
C MET A 71 12.27 -18.78 -15.54
N GLY A 72 11.66 -18.10 -14.57
CA GLY A 72 12.12 -18.01 -13.18
C GLY A 72 13.02 -16.82 -12.87
N VAL A 73 13.35 -15.97 -13.84
CA VAL A 73 14.08 -14.71 -13.60
C VAL A 73 13.13 -13.70 -12.98
N LEU A 74 13.48 -13.15 -11.81
CA LEU A 74 12.66 -12.15 -11.13
C LEU A 74 12.48 -10.92 -12.04
N THR A 75 11.25 -10.71 -12.49
CA THR A 75 10.87 -9.56 -13.32
C THR A 75 10.01 -8.60 -12.50
N PRO A 76 10.56 -7.46 -12.05
CA PRO A 76 9.79 -6.46 -11.32
C PRO A 76 8.64 -5.94 -12.18
N MET A 77 7.46 -5.85 -11.58
CA MET A 77 6.23 -5.36 -12.22
C MET A 77 5.63 -4.23 -11.38
N PRO A 78 4.73 -3.39 -11.95
CA PRO A 78 4.00 -2.38 -11.19
C PRO A 78 3.33 -2.99 -9.96
N CYS A 79 3.58 -2.37 -8.80
CA CYS A 79 3.10 -2.88 -7.52
C CYS A 79 1.58 -2.71 -7.41
N VAL A 80 0.86 -3.83 -7.33
CA VAL A 80 -0.53 -3.84 -6.85
C VAL A 80 -0.51 -4.27 -5.38
N PRO A 81 -0.83 -3.38 -4.42
CA PRO A 81 -0.84 -3.76 -3.01
C PRO A 81 -1.82 -4.90 -2.74
N ALA A 82 -1.44 -5.86 -1.89
CA ALA A 82 -2.24 -7.04 -1.58
C ALA A 82 -2.46 -7.15 -0.06
N THR A 83 -3.27 -6.25 0.49
CA THR A 83 -3.63 -6.20 1.92
C THR A 83 -4.97 -6.91 2.15
N SER A 84 -4.90 -8.21 2.44
CA SER A 84 -6.08 -9.08 2.63
C SER A 84 -6.79 -8.90 3.98
N ALA A 85 -6.16 -8.24 4.95
CA ALA A 85 -6.68 -8.05 6.29
C ALA A 85 -6.45 -6.61 6.80
N PRO A 86 -7.25 -6.16 7.79
CA PRO A 86 -7.02 -4.91 8.51
C PRO A 86 -5.63 -4.83 9.15
N TRP A 87 -5.17 -3.61 9.40
CA TRP A 87 -3.91 -3.38 10.11
C TRP A 87 -3.97 -3.88 11.56
N VAL A 88 -2.82 -4.31 12.08
CA VAL A 88 -2.62 -4.83 13.45
C VAL A 88 -1.70 -3.92 14.22
#